data_AF-A0A6P0UYM6-F1
#
_entry.id   AF-A0A6P0UYM6-F1
#
_cell.length_a   1.000
_cell.length_b   1.000
_cell.length_c   1.000
_cell.angle_alpha   90.00
_cell.angle_beta   90.00
_cell.angle_gamma   90.00
#
_symmetry.space_group_name_H-M   'P 1'
#
loop_
_entity.id
_entity.type
_entity.pdbx_description
1 polymer ?
#
loop_
_entity_poly.entity_id
_entity_poly.type
_entity_poly.pdbx_seq_one_letter_code
_entity_poly.pdbx_strand_id
1 'polypeptide(L)'
;MRINKLSYLLIPVLLLWISCNNNDDDGGSGQELRDVAEVAVENETDIQAFLRTHFYNYEEFQNPPAGFDFEIVIDTIEGVNADKTPLIDQVTSRTIVLTGSNDEDVPHTLYYLEAREGVGGQPTIADSTFVEYTGTLLDGTIFDSRSTPIWFDLAIFNPSTNGLGISRGFAEGITEFRAADGFTENPDGTITSNGFGSGLIIMPSGLGFFGAFVPRIPAYSPLIFNVRLIAVNDADHDGDGILSVMEDLDNDRIVANDDTDGDGLPNYLDIDDDGDGTLTRNEFDENNDGIPDDTDGDGIPDYLDNN
;
A
#
# COMPACT_ATOMS: atom_id res chain seq x y z
N MET A 1 -84.75 -14.19 39.59
CA MET A 1 -83.30 -13.88 39.61
C MET A 1 -82.79 -14.04 38.19
N ARG A 2 -82.00 -13.07 37.70
CA ARG A 2 -81.82 -12.70 36.29
C ARG A 2 -81.41 -13.84 35.34
N ILE A 3 -82.05 -13.88 34.17
CA ILE A 3 -81.71 -14.73 33.03
C ILE A 3 -81.21 -13.79 31.91
N ASN A 4 -79.93 -13.89 31.54
CA ASN A 4 -79.39 -13.32 30.29
C ASN A 4 -78.61 -14.47 29.61
N LYS A 5 -79.19 -15.13 28.60
CA LYS A 5 -78.98 -14.90 27.16
C LYS A 5 -77.50 -14.86 26.76
N LEU A 6 -77.05 -15.90 26.04
CA LEU A 6 -75.92 -15.78 25.13
C LEU A 6 -76.19 -16.63 23.87
N SER A 7 -76.60 -15.93 22.81
CA SER A 7 -76.73 -16.48 21.46
C SER A 7 -75.36 -16.45 20.79
N TYR A 8 -74.97 -17.56 20.16
CA TYR A 8 -73.76 -17.66 19.35
C TYR A 8 -73.94 -16.87 18.05
N LEU A 9 -73.12 -15.83 17.85
CA LEU A 9 -72.99 -15.10 16.59
C LEU A 9 -71.68 -15.54 15.93
N LEU A 10 -71.78 -16.16 14.75
CA LEU A 10 -70.65 -16.42 13.84
C LEU A 10 -70.06 -15.07 13.40
N ILE A 11 -68.76 -14.85 13.64
CA ILE A 11 -67.98 -13.77 13.05
C ILE A 11 -66.90 -14.42 12.16
N PRO A 12 -66.88 -14.17 10.84
CA PRO A 12 -65.77 -14.61 10.01
C PRO A 12 -64.53 -13.78 10.35
N VAL A 13 -63.45 -14.47 10.72
CA VAL A 13 -62.11 -13.89 10.87
C VAL A 13 -61.64 -13.45 9.49
N LEU A 14 -61.73 -12.16 9.22
CA LEU A 14 -61.06 -11.52 8.09
C LEU A 14 -59.57 -11.43 8.45
N LEU A 15 -58.76 -12.32 7.88
CA LEU A 15 -57.30 -12.21 7.89
C LEU A 15 -56.92 -10.93 7.13
N LEU A 16 -56.74 -9.85 7.86
CA LEU A 16 -56.02 -8.67 7.38
C LEU A 16 -54.56 -9.08 7.22
N TRP A 17 -54.13 -9.24 5.97
CA TRP A 17 -52.73 -9.22 5.62
C TRP A 17 -52.20 -7.82 5.93
N ILE A 18 -51.61 -7.65 7.11
CA ILE A 18 -50.71 -6.54 7.37
C ILE A 18 -49.46 -6.85 6.56
N SER A 19 -49.44 -6.38 5.31
CA SER A 19 -48.20 -6.12 4.60
C SER A 19 -47.55 -4.95 5.34
N CYS A 20 -46.65 -5.24 6.28
CA CYS A 20 -45.67 -4.25 6.69
C CYS A 20 -44.84 -3.94 5.44
N ASN A 21 -45.12 -2.79 4.84
CA ASN A 21 -44.12 -2.07 4.09
C ASN A 21 -43.05 -1.72 5.12
N ASN A 22 -41.94 -2.44 5.14
CA ASN A 22 -40.76 -1.95 5.82
C ASN A 22 -40.25 -0.79 4.97
N ASN A 23 -40.87 0.37 5.18
CA ASN A 23 -40.23 1.65 5.00
C ASN A 23 -39.16 1.73 6.10
N ASP A 24 -38.04 1.08 5.86
CA ASP A 24 -36.80 1.37 6.55
C ASP A 24 -36.10 2.46 5.72
N ASP A 25 -36.69 3.67 5.76
CA ASP A 25 -35.91 4.90 5.62
C ASP A 25 -35.06 5.01 6.89
N ASP A 26 -34.06 4.13 7.01
CA ASP A 26 -33.06 4.23 8.05
C ASP A 26 -31.99 5.18 7.53
N GLY A 27 -32.07 6.42 8.01
CA GLY A 27 -31.14 7.51 7.72
C GLY A 27 -29.76 7.28 8.34
N GLY A 28 -29.10 6.19 7.95
CA GLY A 28 -27.66 6.08 7.97
C GLY A 28 -27.15 6.50 6.60
N SER A 29 -26.62 7.72 6.48
CA SER A 29 -25.87 8.12 5.29
C SER A 29 -24.51 7.41 5.26
N GLY A 30 -24.52 6.09 5.12
CA GLY A 30 -23.37 5.35 4.62
C GLY A 30 -23.45 5.42 3.11
N GLN A 31 -22.65 6.30 2.49
CA GLN A 31 -22.48 6.25 1.05
C GLN A 31 -21.95 4.85 0.69
N GLU A 32 -22.66 4.14 -0.18
CA GLU A 32 -22.17 2.86 -0.72
C GLU A 32 -20.78 3.07 -1.32
N LEU A 33 -19.84 2.16 -1.00
CA LEU A 33 -18.51 2.20 -1.59
C LEU A 33 -18.64 2.08 -3.11
N ARG A 34 -17.91 2.92 -3.84
CA ARG A 34 -17.90 2.87 -5.30
C ARG A 34 -17.21 1.60 -5.79
N ASP A 35 -17.59 1.17 -6.97
CA ASP A 35 -16.94 0.07 -7.67
C ASP A 35 -15.47 0.40 -7.96
N VAL A 36 -14.55 -0.50 -7.60
CA VAL A 36 -13.11 -0.26 -7.74
C VAL A 36 -12.68 -0.22 -9.20
N ALA A 37 -13.32 -0.99 -10.10
CA ALA A 37 -13.02 -0.96 -11.52
C ALA A 37 -13.47 0.35 -12.17
N GLU A 38 -14.63 0.89 -11.76
CA GLU A 38 -15.07 2.22 -12.20
C GLU A 38 -14.08 3.32 -11.79
N VAL A 39 -13.70 3.35 -10.51
CA VAL A 39 -12.79 4.37 -9.97
C VAL A 39 -11.38 4.23 -10.53
N ALA A 40 -10.91 3.00 -10.81
CA ALA A 40 -9.61 2.77 -11.43
C ALA A 40 -9.50 3.48 -12.79
N VAL A 41 -10.55 3.42 -13.61
CA VAL A 41 -10.60 4.07 -14.94
C VAL A 41 -10.62 5.60 -14.81
N GLU A 42 -11.36 6.14 -13.84
CA GLU A 42 -11.39 7.58 -13.58
C GLU A 42 -10.04 8.10 -13.10
N ASN A 43 -9.45 7.44 -12.11
CA ASN A 43 -8.15 7.82 -11.56
C ASN A 43 -7.04 7.72 -12.60
N GLU A 44 -7.03 6.67 -13.43
CA GLU A 44 -6.08 6.57 -14.55
C GLU A 44 -6.24 7.74 -15.51
N THR A 45 -7.48 8.14 -15.84
CA THR A 45 -7.74 9.30 -16.70
C THR A 45 -7.18 10.60 -16.09
N ASP A 46 -7.42 10.82 -14.80
CA ASP A 46 -6.97 12.02 -14.08
C ASP A 46 -5.44 12.06 -13.93
N ILE A 47 -4.80 10.95 -13.56
CA ILE A 47 -3.34 10.84 -13.45
C ILE A 47 -2.71 11.09 -14.83
N GLN A 48 -3.22 10.46 -15.88
CA GLN A 48 -2.74 10.66 -17.24
C GLN A 48 -2.90 12.10 -17.73
N ALA A 49 -3.98 12.79 -17.34
CA ALA A 49 -4.17 14.20 -17.64
C ALA A 49 -3.14 15.07 -16.90
N PHE A 50 -2.91 14.80 -15.61
CA PHE A 50 -1.88 15.45 -14.81
C PHE A 50 -0.49 15.28 -15.44
N LEU A 51 -0.10 14.04 -15.73
CA LEU A 51 1.22 13.70 -16.30
C LEU A 51 1.49 14.37 -17.65
N ARG A 52 0.45 14.58 -18.47
CA ARG A 52 0.57 15.28 -19.76
C ARG A 52 0.67 16.79 -19.67
N THR A 53 0.19 17.37 -18.58
CA THR A 53 0.06 18.83 -18.42
C THR A 53 1.06 19.42 -17.43
N HIS A 54 1.83 18.59 -16.74
CA HIS A 54 2.83 19.01 -15.77
C HIS A 54 4.23 18.52 -16.14
N PHE A 55 5.23 19.23 -15.64
CA PHE A 55 6.64 18.86 -15.67
C PHE A 55 7.24 19.07 -14.28
N TYR A 56 8.44 18.53 -14.04
CA TYR A 56 9.23 18.88 -12.85
C TYR A 56 10.48 19.67 -13.24
N ASN A 57 11.19 20.24 -12.27
CA ASN A 57 12.46 20.96 -12.44
C ASN A 57 13.66 20.07 -12.91
N TYR A 58 13.46 19.16 -13.87
CA TYR A 58 14.45 18.20 -14.38
C TYR A 58 15.75 18.82 -14.86
N GLU A 59 15.72 20.05 -15.40
CA GLU A 59 16.93 20.75 -15.84
C GLU A 59 17.88 21.06 -14.68
N GLU A 60 17.34 21.33 -13.48
CA GLU A 60 18.12 21.53 -12.25
C GLU A 60 18.72 20.20 -11.77
N PHE A 61 18.02 19.07 -11.94
CA PHE A 61 18.58 17.75 -11.66
C PHE A 61 19.70 17.37 -12.64
N GLN A 62 19.55 17.73 -13.92
CA GLN A 62 20.55 17.48 -14.97
C GLN A 62 21.78 18.39 -14.84
N ASN A 63 21.59 19.64 -14.38
CA ASN A 63 22.65 20.60 -14.15
C ASN A 63 22.51 21.28 -12.77
N PRO A 64 22.83 20.56 -11.67
CA PRO A 64 22.60 21.06 -10.32
C PRO A 64 23.30 22.39 -10.02
N PRO A 65 22.55 23.46 -9.69
CA PRO A 65 23.16 24.69 -9.24
C PRO A 65 23.86 24.49 -7.88
N ALA A 66 24.79 25.40 -7.55
CA ALA A 66 25.49 25.34 -6.27
C ALA A 66 24.50 25.45 -5.09
N GLY A 67 24.46 24.44 -4.23
CA GLY A 67 23.55 24.39 -3.08
C GLY A 67 22.14 23.92 -3.41
N PHE A 68 21.92 23.29 -4.58
CA PHE A 68 20.66 22.62 -4.88
C PHE A 68 20.37 21.54 -3.84
N ASP A 69 19.17 21.58 -3.28
CA ASP A 69 18.70 20.67 -2.24
C ASP A 69 18.04 19.41 -2.82
N PHE A 70 17.96 19.29 -4.15
CA PHE A 70 17.28 18.20 -4.85
C PHE A 70 15.80 18.08 -4.44
N GLU A 71 15.13 19.21 -4.19
CA GLU A 71 13.68 19.25 -4.08
C GLU A 71 13.03 19.18 -5.48
N ILE A 72 12.08 18.26 -5.64
CA ILE A 72 11.25 18.16 -6.84
C ILE A 72 10.14 19.21 -6.74
N VAL A 73 10.10 20.10 -7.72
CA VAL A 73 9.06 21.11 -7.89
C VAL A 73 8.29 20.79 -9.16
N ILE A 74 6.98 20.60 -9.02
CA ILE A 74 6.07 20.34 -10.15
C ILE A 74 5.41 21.66 -10.56
N ASP A 75 5.34 21.91 -11.87
CA ASP A 75 4.70 23.09 -12.45
C ASP A 75 3.95 22.72 -13.75
N THR A 76 3.08 23.63 -14.22
CA THR A 76 2.23 23.43 -15.40
C THR A 76 2.95 23.78 -16.70
N ILE A 77 2.65 23.03 -17.76
CA ILE A 77 3.12 23.29 -19.13
C ILE A 77 2.23 24.36 -19.75
N GLU A 78 2.53 25.61 -19.44
CA GLU A 78 1.86 26.78 -20.01
C GLU A 78 2.79 27.99 -20.08
N GLY A 79 2.44 28.95 -20.95
CA GLY A 79 3.15 30.23 -21.05
C GLY A 79 4.64 30.05 -21.33
N VAL A 80 5.48 30.41 -20.35
CA VAL A 80 6.95 30.30 -20.44
C VAL A 80 7.45 28.86 -20.35
N ASN A 81 6.63 27.94 -19.85
CA ASN A 81 6.93 26.51 -19.71
C ASN A 81 6.38 25.67 -20.87
N ALA A 82 5.86 26.29 -21.94
CA ALA A 82 5.14 25.60 -23.01
C ALA A 82 6.01 24.60 -23.83
N ASP A 83 7.34 24.67 -23.72
CA ASP A 83 8.30 23.79 -24.38
C ASP A 83 8.89 22.71 -23.44
N LYS A 84 8.45 22.65 -22.18
CA LYS A 84 8.94 21.67 -21.21
C LYS A 84 8.47 20.26 -21.56
N THR A 85 9.35 19.28 -21.34
CA THR A 85 9.01 17.86 -21.44
C THR A 85 8.01 17.48 -20.35
N PRO A 86 6.87 16.86 -20.69
CA PRO A 86 5.86 16.44 -19.73
C PRO A 86 6.32 15.27 -18.86
N LEU A 87 5.71 15.12 -17.68
CA LEU A 87 5.98 14.00 -16.79
C LEU A 87 5.65 12.66 -17.44
N ILE A 88 4.63 12.60 -18.31
CA ILE A 88 4.23 11.35 -18.99
C ILE A 88 5.36 10.73 -19.81
N ASP A 89 6.31 11.55 -20.30
CA ASP A 89 7.45 11.10 -21.10
C ASP A 89 8.67 10.74 -20.23
N GLN A 90 8.55 10.89 -18.91
CA GLN A 90 9.65 10.77 -17.94
C GLN A 90 9.37 9.75 -16.83
N VAL A 91 8.10 9.45 -16.54
CA VAL A 91 7.72 8.43 -15.57
C VAL A 91 7.89 7.02 -16.15
N THR A 92 8.19 6.08 -15.25
CA THR A 92 8.02 4.64 -15.48
C THR A 92 6.74 4.17 -14.79
N SER A 93 6.21 3.00 -15.15
CA SER A 93 5.04 2.43 -14.49
C SER A 93 5.10 0.92 -14.30
N ARG A 94 4.37 0.45 -13.29
CA ARG A 94 4.07 -0.96 -13.02
C ARG A 94 2.56 -1.13 -12.86
N THR A 95 2.03 -2.25 -13.33
CA THR A 95 0.64 -2.63 -13.05
C THR A 95 0.58 -3.48 -11.79
N ILE A 96 -0.31 -3.12 -10.88
CA ILE A 96 -0.65 -3.88 -9.66
C ILE A 96 -2.12 -4.27 -9.78
N VAL A 97 -2.42 -5.54 -9.59
CA VAL A 97 -3.79 -6.06 -9.69
C VAL A 97 -4.41 -6.08 -8.29
N LEU A 98 -5.64 -5.58 -8.19
CA LEU A 98 -6.48 -5.69 -7.00
C LEU A 98 -7.69 -6.55 -7.32
N THR A 99 -8.18 -7.29 -6.33
CA THR A 99 -9.44 -8.03 -6.44
C THR A 99 -10.62 -7.09 -6.24
N GLY A 100 -11.53 -7.06 -7.22
CA GLY A 100 -12.75 -6.28 -7.17
C GLY A 100 -13.88 -6.93 -6.38
N SER A 101 -15.01 -6.25 -6.30
CA SER A 101 -16.16 -6.68 -5.47
C SER A 101 -16.82 -7.97 -5.95
N ASN A 102 -16.56 -8.40 -7.19
CA ASN A 102 -17.09 -9.63 -7.79
C ASN A 102 -15.96 -10.65 -8.07
N ASP A 103 -14.87 -10.60 -7.29
CA ASP A 103 -13.68 -11.43 -7.44
C ASP A 103 -12.97 -11.26 -8.81
N GLU A 104 -13.17 -10.11 -9.46
CA GLU A 104 -12.51 -9.79 -10.74
C GLU A 104 -11.15 -9.13 -10.54
N ASP A 105 -10.22 -9.41 -11.46
CA ASP A 105 -8.92 -8.71 -11.50
C ASP A 105 -9.10 -7.27 -12.00
N VAL A 106 -8.73 -6.30 -11.16
CA VAL A 106 -8.80 -4.87 -11.46
C VAL A 106 -7.39 -4.29 -11.51
N PRO A 107 -6.83 -4.09 -12.73
CA PRO A 107 -5.48 -3.56 -12.89
C PRO A 107 -5.42 -2.07 -12.53
N HIS A 108 -4.44 -1.71 -11.72
CA HIS A 108 -4.12 -0.34 -11.32
C HIS A 108 -2.69 0.00 -11.75
N THR A 109 -2.49 1.17 -12.36
CA THR A 109 -1.15 1.60 -12.77
C THR A 109 -0.50 2.45 -11.67
N LEU A 110 0.61 1.97 -11.13
CA LEU A 110 1.52 2.74 -10.30
C LEU A 110 2.55 3.43 -11.20
N TYR A 111 2.68 4.75 -11.11
CA TYR A 111 3.71 5.50 -11.81
C TYR A 111 4.79 5.93 -10.83
N TYR A 112 6.03 5.98 -11.29
CA TYR A 112 7.14 6.50 -10.51
C TYR A 112 8.13 7.23 -11.40
N LEU A 113 8.83 8.20 -10.81
CA LEU A 113 9.88 8.98 -11.44
C LEU A 113 11.11 8.95 -10.55
N GLU A 114 12.20 8.36 -11.03
CA GLU A 114 13.51 8.52 -10.40
C GLU A 114 14.17 9.80 -10.90
N ALA A 115 14.02 10.90 -10.14
CA ALA A 115 14.66 12.17 -10.47
C ALA A 115 16.17 12.13 -10.14
N ARG A 116 16.55 11.32 -9.15
CA ARG A 116 17.93 11.08 -8.74
C ARG A 116 18.05 9.65 -8.23
N GLU A 117 18.94 8.89 -8.85
CA GLU A 117 19.31 7.56 -8.40
C GLU A 117 20.08 7.63 -7.07
N GLY A 118 19.71 6.76 -6.13
CA GLY A 118 20.44 6.57 -4.88
C GLY A 118 21.63 5.64 -5.04
N VAL A 119 22.61 5.74 -4.13
CA VAL A 119 23.85 4.93 -4.21
C VAL A 119 23.86 3.72 -3.27
N GLY A 120 22.95 3.67 -2.31
CA GLY A 120 22.84 2.63 -1.28
C GLY A 120 22.01 1.42 -1.72
N GLY A 121 21.50 0.69 -0.73
CA GLY A 121 20.61 -0.47 -0.93
C GLY A 121 19.25 -0.10 -1.53
N GLN A 122 18.59 -1.07 -2.15
CA GLN A 122 17.23 -0.96 -2.67
C GLN A 122 16.32 -1.82 -1.78
N PRO A 123 15.20 -1.30 -1.27
CA PRO A 123 14.35 -2.07 -0.38
C PRO A 123 13.53 -3.10 -1.12
N THR A 124 13.24 -4.19 -0.43
CA THR A 124 12.19 -5.16 -0.75
C THR A 124 10.83 -4.70 -0.24
N ILE A 125 9.78 -5.49 -0.45
CA ILE A 125 8.43 -5.20 0.07
C ILE A 125 8.27 -5.47 1.56
N ALA A 126 9.25 -6.13 2.20
CA ALA A 126 9.21 -6.44 3.62
C ALA A 126 10.18 -5.59 4.44
N ASP A 127 11.07 -4.83 3.79
CA ASP A 127 12.10 -4.08 4.50
C ASP A 127 11.52 -2.88 5.26
N SER A 128 12.33 -2.35 6.18
CA SER A 128 12.10 -1.03 6.75
C SER A 128 12.82 0.05 5.94
N THR A 129 12.15 1.17 5.68
CA THR A 129 12.69 2.31 4.92
C THR A 129 12.67 3.61 5.72
N PHE A 130 13.77 4.36 5.69
CA PHE A 130 13.89 5.66 6.36
C PHE A 130 13.72 6.79 5.35
N VAL A 131 12.60 7.52 5.43
CA VAL A 131 12.12 8.34 4.32
C VAL A 131 11.73 9.75 4.76
N GLU A 132 12.19 10.77 4.03
CA GLU A 132 11.56 12.09 3.99
C GLU A 132 10.51 12.10 2.88
N TYR A 133 9.34 12.68 3.11
CA TYR A 133 8.31 12.74 2.07
C TYR A 133 7.41 13.96 2.17
N THR A 134 6.78 14.30 1.04
CA THR A 134 5.60 15.16 1.00
C THR A 134 4.53 14.49 0.14
N GLY A 135 3.34 14.30 0.72
CA GLY A 135 2.17 13.75 0.06
C GLY A 135 1.24 14.86 -0.42
N THR A 136 0.90 14.86 -1.71
CA THR A 136 -0.01 15.82 -2.34
C THR A 136 -1.10 15.14 -3.16
N LEU A 137 -2.22 15.84 -3.33
CA LEU A 137 -3.21 15.51 -4.36
C LEU A 137 -2.75 16.02 -5.73
N LEU A 138 -3.44 15.63 -6.81
CA LEU A 138 -3.13 16.09 -8.18
C LEU A 138 -3.27 17.61 -8.36
N ASP A 139 -4.02 18.30 -7.50
CA ASP A 139 -4.16 19.76 -7.51
C ASP A 139 -3.06 20.48 -6.70
N GLY A 140 -2.08 19.74 -6.17
CA GLY A 140 -0.98 20.27 -5.37
C GLY A 140 -1.30 20.46 -3.88
N THR A 141 -2.53 20.14 -3.43
CA THR A 141 -2.88 20.21 -2.00
C THR A 141 -2.05 19.21 -1.21
N ILE A 142 -1.23 19.72 -0.27
CA ILE A 142 -0.45 18.88 0.66
C ILE A 142 -1.38 18.31 1.73
N PHE A 143 -1.44 16.98 1.85
CA PHE A 143 -2.19 16.31 2.91
C PHE A 143 -1.29 15.89 4.08
N ASP A 144 -0.02 15.55 3.83
CA ASP A 144 0.98 15.20 4.84
C ASP A 144 2.41 15.49 4.37
N SER A 145 3.34 15.70 5.30
CA SER A 145 4.76 15.95 5.00
C SER A 145 5.65 15.66 6.21
N ARG A 146 6.85 15.15 5.94
CA ARG A 146 7.93 14.87 6.89
C ARG A 146 9.27 15.30 6.31
N SER A 147 9.82 16.38 6.86
CA SER A 147 11.18 16.87 6.57
C SER A 147 12.24 16.30 7.50
N THR A 148 11.84 15.67 8.60
CA THR A 148 12.70 14.76 9.37
C THR A 148 12.27 13.35 9.00
N PRO A 149 13.18 12.51 8.48
CA PRO A 149 12.80 11.19 8.00
C PRO A 149 12.25 10.32 9.13
N ILE A 150 11.35 9.41 8.76
CA ILE A 150 10.77 8.41 9.66
C ILE A 150 10.91 7.02 9.06
N TRP A 151 10.92 6.00 9.92
CA TRP A 151 10.92 4.61 9.48
C TRP A 151 9.50 4.18 9.10
N PHE A 152 9.39 3.58 7.92
CA PHE A 152 8.23 2.83 7.47
C PHE A 152 8.62 1.36 7.40
N ASP A 153 7.86 0.54 8.09
CA ASP A 153 7.85 -0.90 7.90
C ASP A 153 6.93 -1.22 6.71
N LEU A 154 7.49 -1.82 5.66
CA LEU A 154 6.76 -2.13 4.43
C LEU A 154 5.96 -3.44 4.53
N ALA A 155 6.35 -4.36 5.42
CA ALA A 155 5.69 -5.65 5.62
C ALA A 155 4.28 -5.50 6.24
N ILE A 156 4.05 -4.44 7.02
CA ILE A 156 2.77 -4.17 7.69
C ILE A 156 1.59 -3.95 6.72
N PHE A 157 1.81 -3.79 5.42
CA PHE A 157 0.71 -3.74 4.48
C PHE A 157 -0.06 -5.08 4.44
N ASN A 158 -1.19 -5.12 5.16
CA ASN A 158 -2.13 -6.22 5.08
C ASN A 158 -3.44 -5.74 4.44
N PRO A 159 -3.85 -6.30 3.28
CA PRO A 159 -5.07 -5.89 2.57
C PRO A 159 -6.34 -6.13 3.39
N SER A 160 -6.37 -7.13 4.29
CA SER A 160 -7.53 -7.41 5.15
C SER A 160 -7.76 -6.33 6.22
N THR A 161 -6.72 -5.58 6.59
CA THR A 161 -6.80 -4.46 7.56
C THR A 161 -6.71 -3.08 6.91
N ASN A 162 -6.68 -3.03 5.57
CA ASN A 162 -6.41 -1.82 4.77
C ASN A 162 -5.08 -1.13 5.12
N GLY A 163 -4.09 -1.85 5.67
CA GLY A 163 -2.82 -1.30 6.11
C GLY A 163 -3.00 -0.20 7.17
N LEU A 164 -2.76 -0.52 8.44
CA LEU A 164 -2.71 0.51 9.48
C LEU A 164 -1.49 1.43 9.27
N GLY A 165 -1.61 2.42 8.37
CA GLY A 165 -0.70 3.57 8.28
C GLY A 165 0.04 3.75 6.95
N ILE A 166 0.25 2.70 6.15
CA ILE A 166 0.97 2.75 4.87
C ILE A 166 0.06 2.30 3.71
N SER A 167 0.03 3.05 2.61
CA SER A 167 -0.73 2.65 1.43
C SER A 167 0.05 1.66 0.57
N ARG A 168 -0.65 0.70 -0.06
CA ARG A 168 -0.02 -0.31 -0.95
C ARG A 168 0.90 0.34 -1.98
N GLY A 169 0.41 1.38 -2.66
CA GLY A 169 1.16 2.07 -3.69
C GLY A 169 2.40 2.80 -3.17
N PHE A 170 2.44 3.21 -1.90
CA PHE A 170 3.66 3.78 -1.31
C PHE A 170 4.68 2.68 -1.04
N ALA A 171 4.26 1.59 -0.38
CA ALA A 171 5.12 0.45 -0.08
C ALA A 171 5.70 -0.16 -1.36
N GLU A 172 4.87 -0.32 -2.39
CA GLU A 172 5.25 -0.84 -3.69
C GLU A 172 6.10 0.15 -4.50
N GLY A 173 5.86 1.45 -4.36
CA GLY A 173 6.55 2.47 -5.12
C GLY A 173 7.96 2.76 -4.58
N ILE A 174 8.14 2.69 -3.26
CA ILE A 174 9.43 3.00 -2.64
C ILE A 174 10.50 1.94 -2.96
N THR A 175 10.09 0.69 -3.29
CA THR A 175 11.02 -0.37 -3.75
C THR A 175 11.70 -0.05 -5.07
N GLU A 176 11.21 0.92 -5.84
CA GLU A 176 11.84 1.35 -7.09
C GLU A 176 13.01 2.31 -6.87
N PHE A 177 13.29 2.70 -5.62
CA PHE A 177 14.32 3.68 -5.27
C PHE A 177 15.48 3.04 -4.52
N ARG A 178 16.65 3.66 -4.61
CA ARG A 178 17.83 3.31 -3.82
C ARG A 178 18.09 4.34 -2.72
N ALA A 179 18.59 3.87 -1.58
CA ALA A 179 18.91 4.70 -0.43
C ALA A 179 20.18 5.54 -0.60
N ALA A 180 20.51 6.33 0.41
CA ALA A 180 21.83 6.94 0.53
C ALA A 180 22.91 5.89 0.86
N ASP A 181 24.19 6.25 0.73
CA ASP A 181 25.34 5.45 1.22
C ASP A 181 25.44 5.43 2.76
N GLY A 182 24.38 5.83 3.45
CA GLY A 182 24.33 6.08 4.88
C GLY A 182 24.00 7.53 5.24
N PHE A 183 23.82 7.75 6.53
CA PHE A 183 23.45 9.02 7.10
C PHE A 183 24.10 9.23 8.46
N THR A 184 24.11 10.47 8.94
CA THR A 184 24.52 10.84 10.30
C THR A 184 23.41 11.63 10.96
N GLU A 185 23.05 11.23 12.17
CA GLU A 185 22.15 12.01 13.03
C GLU A 185 22.95 13.09 13.75
N ASN A 186 22.53 14.35 13.57
CA ASN A 186 23.13 15.49 14.22
C ASN A 186 22.60 15.65 15.65
N PRO A 187 23.31 16.35 16.55
CA PRO A 187 22.85 16.55 17.94
C PRO A 187 21.50 17.26 18.09
N ASP A 188 21.02 17.93 17.04
CA ASP A 188 19.71 18.60 17.00
C ASP A 188 18.59 17.72 16.44
N GLY A 189 18.88 16.44 16.13
CA GLY A 189 17.93 15.48 15.57
C GLY A 189 17.76 15.59 14.04
N THR A 190 18.48 16.51 13.37
CA THR A 190 18.48 16.55 11.90
C THR A 190 19.33 15.43 11.33
N ILE A 191 19.00 15.00 10.11
CA ILE A 191 19.75 13.97 9.41
C ILE A 191 20.61 14.61 8.32
N THR A 192 21.85 14.16 8.21
CA THR A 192 22.74 14.48 7.09
C THR A 192 23.04 13.21 6.32
N SER A 193 22.63 13.16 5.06
CA SER A 193 22.90 12.05 4.13
C SER A 193 23.43 12.60 2.81
N ASN A 194 24.18 11.76 2.09
CA ASN A 194 24.63 12.06 0.73
C ASN A 194 24.31 10.86 -0.17
N GLY A 195 23.94 11.13 -1.41
CA GLY A 195 23.67 10.03 -2.34
C GLY A 195 22.31 9.37 -2.17
N PHE A 196 21.35 9.99 -1.47
CA PHE A 196 19.98 9.49 -1.37
C PHE A 196 19.29 9.43 -2.75
N GLY A 197 18.41 8.45 -2.96
CA GLY A 197 17.49 8.45 -4.08
C GLY A 197 16.34 9.42 -3.82
N SER A 198 15.86 10.09 -4.87
CA SER A 198 14.70 10.98 -4.77
C SER A 198 13.82 10.93 -6.00
N GLY A 199 12.51 11.07 -5.80
CA GLY A 199 11.57 10.93 -6.89
C GLY A 199 10.12 11.13 -6.52
N LEU A 200 9.26 10.79 -7.47
CA LEU A 200 7.81 10.80 -7.30
C LEU A 200 7.27 9.37 -7.34
N ILE A 201 6.28 9.09 -6.50
CA ILE A 201 5.39 7.93 -6.58
C ILE A 201 3.99 8.48 -6.81
N ILE A 202 3.30 8.05 -7.86
CA ILE A 202 1.97 8.53 -8.24
C ILE A 202 1.05 7.33 -8.39
N MET A 203 -0.04 7.31 -7.64
CA MET A 203 -0.90 6.13 -7.53
C MET A 203 -2.39 6.48 -7.59
N PRO A 204 -3.23 5.63 -8.19
CA PRO A 204 -4.68 5.72 -8.07
C PRO A 204 -5.10 5.45 -6.63
N SER A 205 -6.29 5.92 -6.27
CA SER A 205 -6.85 5.77 -4.94
C SER A 205 -7.00 4.31 -4.50
N GLY A 206 -7.21 3.36 -5.43
CA GLY A 206 -7.25 1.92 -5.11
C GLY A 206 -5.94 1.38 -4.51
N LEU A 207 -4.79 1.94 -4.90
CA LEU A 207 -3.50 1.64 -4.27
C LEU A 207 -3.20 2.58 -3.08
N GLY A 208 -4.06 3.57 -2.86
CA GLY A 208 -4.04 4.54 -1.77
C GLY A 208 -5.05 4.16 -0.68
N PHE A 209 -5.92 5.12 -0.34
CA PHE A 209 -6.94 4.96 0.69
C PHE A 209 -8.35 4.73 0.13
N PHE A 210 -8.50 4.63 -1.19
CA PHE A 210 -9.76 4.42 -1.91
C PHE A 210 -10.91 5.26 -1.33
N GLY A 211 -11.96 4.62 -0.80
CA GLY A 211 -13.10 5.29 -0.17
C GLY A 211 -12.96 5.55 1.34
N ALA A 212 -11.84 5.18 1.97
CA ALA A 212 -11.64 5.33 3.40
C ALA A 212 -11.57 6.81 3.81
N PHE A 213 -12.10 7.12 4.99
CA PHE A 213 -12.00 8.46 5.56
C PHE A 213 -10.58 8.69 6.10
N VAL A 214 -9.80 9.49 5.38
CA VAL A 214 -8.50 9.99 5.85
C VAL A 214 -8.55 11.51 5.91
N PRO A 215 -8.26 12.15 7.06
CA PRO A 215 -8.26 13.60 7.15
C PRO A 215 -7.41 14.24 6.06
N ARG A 216 -7.97 15.22 5.35
CA ARG A 216 -7.32 15.98 4.25
C ARG A 216 -7.12 15.23 2.93
N ILE A 217 -7.55 13.98 2.85
CA ILE A 217 -7.59 13.21 1.61
C ILE A 217 -9.06 12.96 1.27
N PRO A 218 -9.62 13.64 0.25
CA PRO A 218 -10.95 13.31 -0.22
C PRO A 218 -11.02 11.85 -0.68
N ALA A 219 -12.14 11.18 -0.46
CA ALA A 219 -12.35 9.82 -0.95
C ALA A 219 -12.11 9.73 -2.47
N TYR A 220 -11.55 8.61 -2.90
CA TYR A 220 -11.24 8.25 -4.29
C TYR A 220 -10.19 9.15 -4.97
N SER A 221 -9.38 9.85 -4.19
CA SER A 221 -8.33 10.74 -4.72
C SER A 221 -7.05 9.98 -5.08
N PRO A 222 -6.50 10.18 -6.29
CA PRO A 222 -5.12 9.82 -6.58
C PRO A 222 -4.14 10.58 -5.67
N LEU A 223 -3.01 9.94 -5.38
CA LEU A 223 -1.99 10.47 -4.48
C LEU A 223 -0.65 10.60 -5.22
N ILE A 224 0.11 11.65 -4.87
CA ILE A 224 1.50 11.83 -5.28
C ILE A 224 2.35 11.91 -4.00
N PHE A 225 3.41 11.13 -3.93
CA PHE A 225 4.45 11.28 -2.90
C PHE A 225 5.75 11.71 -3.56
N ASN A 226 6.27 12.86 -3.13
CA ASN A 226 7.67 13.23 -3.35
C ASN A 226 8.48 12.62 -2.21
N VAL A 227 9.43 11.74 -2.53
CA VAL A 227 10.18 10.94 -1.55
C VAL A 227 11.68 11.19 -1.66
N ARG A 228 12.37 11.10 -0.52
CA ARG A 228 13.82 10.93 -0.43
C ARG A 228 14.11 9.72 0.45
N LEU A 229 14.71 8.69 -0.15
CA LEU A 229 15.04 7.46 0.54
C LEU A 229 16.43 7.59 1.17
N ILE A 230 16.47 7.67 2.50
CA ILE A 230 17.68 7.93 3.26
C ILE A 230 18.39 6.62 3.62
N ALA A 231 17.66 5.63 4.11
CA ALA A 231 18.21 4.33 4.49
C ALA A 231 17.19 3.20 4.26
N VAL A 232 17.73 1.99 4.17
CA VAL A 232 16.99 0.73 4.11
C VAL A 232 17.55 -0.16 5.22
N ASN A 233 16.68 -0.92 5.85
CA ASN A 233 17.04 -1.98 6.79
C ASN A 233 16.31 -3.26 6.35
N ASP A 234 17.08 -4.22 5.86
CA ASP A 234 16.62 -5.57 5.55
C ASP A 234 15.96 -6.15 6.82
N ALA A 235 14.73 -6.63 6.68
CA ALA A 235 13.93 -7.03 7.82
C ALA A 235 13.89 -8.56 8.01
N ASP A 236 13.89 -8.94 9.28
CA ASP A 236 13.74 -10.27 9.87
C ASP A 236 12.96 -9.98 11.16
N HIS A 237 11.63 -9.99 11.07
CA HIS A 237 10.76 -9.35 12.07
C HIS A 237 10.58 -10.21 13.33
N ASP A 238 10.63 -11.52 13.19
CA ASP A 238 10.50 -12.53 14.23
C ASP A 238 11.87 -12.98 14.78
N GLY A 239 12.96 -12.78 14.02
CA GLY A 239 14.33 -13.00 14.47
C GLY A 239 14.78 -14.46 14.38
N ASP A 240 14.17 -15.23 13.48
CA ASP A 240 14.58 -16.60 13.21
C ASP A 240 15.87 -16.66 12.37
N GLY A 241 16.14 -15.66 11.53
CA GLY A 241 17.30 -15.56 10.64
C GLY A 241 16.96 -15.72 9.16
N ILE A 242 15.69 -15.89 8.80
CA ILE A 242 15.15 -15.77 7.46
C ILE A 242 14.75 -14.31 7.26
N LEU A 243 15.02 -13.75 6.07
CA LEU A 243 14.57 -12.40 5.78
C LEU A 243 13.07 -12.44 5.49
N SER A 244 12.31 -11.49 6.02
CA SER A 244 10.85 -11.45 5.84
C SER A 244 10.39 -11.43 4.39
N VAL A 245 11.22 -10.95 3.45
CA VAL A 245 10.92 -11.02 2.01
C VAL A 245 10.94 -12.44 1.45
N MET A 246 11.69 -13.35 2.08
CA MET A 246 11.80 -14.75 1.64
C MET A 246 10.59 -15.58 2.06
N GLU A 247 9.75 -15.02 2.92
CA GLU A 247 8.51 -15.61 3.43
C GLU A 247 7.28 -15.13 2.65
N ASP A 248 7.49 -14.43 1.53
CA ASP A 248 6.50 -14.20 0.46
C ASP A 248 6.43 -15.46 -0.44
N LEU A 249 5.64 -16.44 -0.03
CA LEU A 249 5.66 -17.79 -0.59
C LEU A 249 5.04 -17.84 -2.00
N ASP A 250 3.98 -17.07 -2.23
CA ASP A 250 3.27 -17.04 -3.51
C ASP A 250 3.77 -15.94 -4.47
N ASN A 251 4.70 -15.10 -4.00
CA ASN A 251 5.29 -13.97 -4.73
C ASN A 251 4.24 -12.92 -5.14
N ASP A 252 3.13 -12.79 -4.41
CA ASP A 252 2.12 -11.75 -4.61
C ASP A 252 2.54 -10.37 -4.08
N ARG A 253 3.71 -10.33 -3.41
CA ARG A 253 4.35 -9.15 -2.81
C ARG A 253 3.66 -8.66 -1.53
N ILE A 254 3.00 -9.55 -0.79
CA ILE A 254 2.26 -9.27 0.45
C ILE A 254 2.61 -10.33 1.50
N VAL A 255 3.80 -10.27 2.11
CA VAL A 255 4.22 -11.19 3.19
C VAL A 255 3.22 -11.34 4.35
N ALA A 256 2.35 -10.35 4.55
CA ALA A 256 1.37 -10.36 5.63
C ALA A 256 0.12 -11.21 5.39
N ASN A 257 0.00 -11.91 4.26
CA ASN A 257 -1.09 -12.86 3.99
C ASN A 257 -0.66 -14.34 3.93
N ASP A 258 0.64 -14.62 3.99
CA ASP A 258 1.20 -15.98 4.05
C ASP A 258 1.22 -16.47 5.50
N ASP A 259 0.49 -17.56 5.76
CA ASP A 259 0.25 -18.17 7.07
C ASP A 259 0.12 -19.68 6.84
N THR A 260 1.23 -20.41 7.01
CA THR A 260 1.36 -21.81 6.59
C THR A 260 0.55 -22.75 7.47
N ASP A 261 0.62 -22.60 8.80
CA ASP A 261 -0.08 -23.45 9.76
C ASP A 261 -1.53 -23.01 10.04
N GLY A 262 -1.89 -21.78 9.64
CA GLY A 262 -3.23 -21.22 9.75
C GLY A 262 -3.60 -20.78 11.17
N ASP A 263 -2.63 -20.49 12.03
CA ASP A 263 -2.86 -20.03 13.39
C ASP A 263 -3.26 -18.54 13.49
N GLY A 264 -3.06 -17.79 12.39
CA GLY A 264 -3.37 -16.37 12.23
C GLY A 264 -2.19 -15.42 12.44
N LEU A 265 -0.99 -15.92 12.68
CA LEU A 265 0.27 -15.19 12.64
C LEU A 265 0.91 -15.40 11.27
N PRO A 266 1.14 -14.36 10.47
CA PRO A 266 1.84 -14.54 9.19
C PRO A 266 3.26 -15.05 9.41
N ASN A 267 3.78 -15.87 8.50
CA ASN A 267 5.10 -16.52 8.60
C ASN A 267 6.19 -15.53 8.99
N TYR A 268 6.26 -14.35 8.36
CA TYR A 268 7.28 -13.34 8.68
C TYR A 268 7.25 -12.79 10.12
N LEU A 269 6.24 -13.14 10.92
CA LEU A 269 6.10 -12.81 12.34
C LEU A 269 6.06 -14.07 13.24
N ASP A 270 6.10 -15.26 12.66
CA ASP A 270 6.10 -16.56 13.33
C ASP A 270 7.50 -17.17 13.32
N ILE A 271 7.88 -17.88 14.38
CA ILE A 271 9.19 -18.53 14.53
C ILE A 271 9.14 -20.05 14.25
N ASP A 272 7.94 -20.56 13.98
CA ASP A 272 7.56 -21.97 13.80
C ASP A 272 6.45 -22.01 12.73
N ASP A 273 6.79 -21.65 11.49
CA ASP A 273 5.85 -21.34 10.40
C ASP A 273 4.85 -22.46 10.11
N ASP A 274 5.29 -23.71 10.24
CA ASP A 274 4.47 -24.89 10.01
C ASP A 274 3.81 -25.43 11.29
N GLY A 275 4.19 -24.92 12.46
CA GLY A 275 3.58 -25.26 13.75
C GLY A 275 3.87 -26.70 14.20
N ASP A 276 4.98 -27.30 13.76
CA ASP A 276 5.40 -28.65 14.14
C ASP A 276 6.10 -28.70 15.53
N GLY A 277 6.55 -27.53 16.01
CA GLY A 277 7.21 -27.33 17.31
C GLY A 277 8.74 -27.33 17.26
N THR A 278 9.32 -27.48 16.08
CA THR A 278 10.69 -27.11 15.73
C THR A 278 10.69 -25.60 15.41
N LEU A 279 11.85 -24.98 15.14
CA LEU A 279 11.87 -23.54 14.82
C LEU A 279 12.26 -23.42 13.38
N THR A 280 11.61 -22.53 12.64
CA THR A 280 11.83 -22.26 11.21
C THR A 280 13.33 -22.21 10.87
N ARG A 281 14.15 -21.47 11.65
CA ARG A 281 15.62 -21.41 11.44
C ARG A 281 16.36 -22.74 11.47
N ASN A 282 15.86 -23.72 12.23
CA ASN A 282 16.52 -25.02 12.41
C ASN A 282 16.21 -25.97 11.26
N GLU A 283 15.19 -25.67 10.46
CA GLU A 283 14.73 -26.47 9.31
C GLU A 283 15.03 -25.79 7.98
N PHE A 284 15.27 -24.48 7.99
CA PHE A 284 15.48 -23.71 6.77
C PHE A 284 16.64 -24.25 5.90
N ASP A 285 17.85 -24.39 6.43
CA ASP A 285 19.04 -24.80 5.66
C ASP A 285 20.06 -25.48 6.61
N GLU A 286 19.73 -26.69 7.08
CA GLU A 286 20.57 -27.48 8.01
C GLU A 286 21.93 -27.80 7.36
N ASN A 287 21.93 -27.97 6.03
CA ASN A 287 23.12 -28.33 5.27
C ASN A 287 24.03 -27.12 4.92
N ASN A 288 23.49 -25.90 5.04
CA ASN A 288 24.12 -24.60 4.89
C ASN A 288 24.61 -24.30 3.46
N ASP A 289 23.89 -24.77 2.42
CA ASP A 289 24.18 -24.53 1.01
C ASP A 289 23.45 -23.32 0.39
N GLY A 290 22.59 -22.66 1.17
CA GLY A 290 21.82 -21.49 0.80
C GLY A 290 20.54 -21.82 0.03
N ILE A 291 20.10 -23.08 0.04
CA ILE A 291 18.84 -23.54 -0.54
C ILE A 291 17.98 -24.10 0.60
N PRO A 292 16.67 -23.79 0.65
CA PRO A 292 15.81 -24.44 1.61
C PRO A 292 15.85 -25.96 1.52
N ASP A 293 16.04 -26.63 2.65
CA ASP A 293 16.03 -28.10 2.72
C ASP A 293 14.61 -28.63 2.44
N ASP A 294 14.53 -29.75 1.72
CA ASP A 294 13.31 -30.51 1.37
C ASP A 294 13.68 -31.99 1.50
N THR A 295 13.56 -32.51 2.72
CA THR A 295 14.07 -33.81 3.15
C THR A 295 13.32 -34.96 2.48
N ASP A 296 12.03 -34.78 2.23
CA ASP A 296 11.14 -35.82 1.70
C ASP A 296 10.98 -35.76 0.17
N GLY A 297 11.32 -34.62 -0.44
CA GLY A 297 11.37 -34.37 -1.87
C GLY A 297 10.01 -34.09 -2.51
N ASP A 298 9.03 -33.63 -1.75
CA ASP A 298 7.68 -33.31 -2.25
C ASP A 298 7.55 -31.89 -2.85
N GLY A 299 8.57 -31.05 -2.62
CA GLY A 299 8.67 -29.68 -3.12
C GLY A 299 8.21 -28.59 -2.14
N ILE A 300 7.79 -28.95 -0.93
CA ILE A 300 7.59 -28.03 0.19
C ILE A 300 8.86 -28.05 1.05
N PRO A 301 9.49 -26.89 1.33
CA PRO A 301 10.62 -26.84 2.24
C PRO A 301 10.29 -27.34 3.64
N ASP A 302 11.27 -27.94 4.32
CA ASP A 302 11.10 -28.53 5.67
C ASP A 302 10.51 -27.53 6.68
N TYR A 303 10.90 -26.25 6.63
CA TYR A 303 10.37 -25.19 7.51
C TYR A 303 8.89 -24.82 7.24
N LEU A 304 8.28 -25.39 6.21
CA LEU A 304 6.89 -25.19 5.81
C LEU A 304 6.11 -26.52 5.75
N ASP A 305 6.71 -27.64 6.19
CA ASP A 305 6.12 -28.99 6.13
C ASP A 305 6.11 -29.66 7.51
N ASN A 306 4.90 -29.79 8.07
CA ASN A 306 4.67 -30.36 9.41
C ASN A 306 5.04 -31.86 9.60
N ASN A 307 5.80 -32.53 8.71
CA ASN A 307 5.96 -34.00 8.67
C ASN A 307 7.38 -34.56 8.85
#